data_AF-A0AAQ0HIQ6-F1
#
_entry.id   AF-A0AAQ0HIQ6-F1
#
_cell.length_a   1.000
_cell.length_b   1.000
_cell.length_c   1.000
_cell.angle_alpha   90.00
_cell.angle_beta   90.00
_cell.angle_gamma   90.00
#
_symmetry.space_group_name_H-M   'P 1'
#
loop_
_entity.id
_entity.type
_entity.pdbx_description
1 polymer ?
#
loop_
_entity_poly.entity_id
_entity_poly.type
_entity_poly.pdbx_seq_one_letter_code
_entity_poly.pdbx_strand_id
1 'polypeptide(L)'
;MKTGIVGSPSPPLENVQWIDGNGNQRDPLSLEELGTGFKILYFFQDWCAGCHTHGFPTLVTLLENLGNKGVGFAAVQTVFEGSDVNTFDRLRENQSRYGLGIPFGHAAPVEGRGETVPAIMEAFQTGGTPWFVVIAPDGRVVYDGFRLEADALVHALGASVG
;
A
#
# COMPACT_ATOMS: atom_id res chain seq x y z
N MET A 1 8.47 -20.18 4.94
CA MET A 1 8.92 -18.81 5.23
C MET A 1 7.78 -18.10 5.94
N LYS A 2 8.02 -17.44 7.07
CA LYS A 2 6.98 -16.62 7.72
C LYS A 2 6.85 -15.33 6.91
N THR A 3 5.64 -15.01 6.46
CA THR A 3 5.35 -13.75 5.77
C THR A 3 4.81 -12.74 6.77
N GLY A 4 5.00 -11.46 6.44
CA GLY A 4 4.57 -10.33 7.26
C GLY A 4 5.39 -10.10 8.53
N ILE A 5 5.32 -8.87 9.04
CA ILE A 5 6.12 -8.35 10.14
C ILE A 5 5.27 -7.84 11.31
N VAL A 6 4.08 -8.40 11.53
CA VAL A 6 3.19 -8.04 12.64
C VAL A 6 3.95 -8.02 13.98
N GLY A 7 3.81 -6.92 14.72
CA GLY A 7 4.48 -6.65 16.00
C GLY A 7 5.78 -5.85 15.87
N SER A 8 6.37 -5.78 14.68
CA SER A 8 7.58 -5.01 14.41
C SER A 8 7.29 -3.54 14.09
N PRO A 9 8.27 -2.63 14.26
CA PRO A 9 8.21 -1.30 13.67
C PRO A 9 8.05 -1.39 12.14
N SER A 10 7.25 -0.51 11.56
CA SER A 10 7.13 -0.40 10.10
C SER A 10 8.47 0.03 9.49
N PRO A 11 8.95 -0.66 8.45
CA PRO A 11 10.04 -0.18 7.61
C PRO A 11 9.67 1.14 6.92
N PRO A 12 10.67 1.96 6.53
CA PRO A 12 10.46 3.15 5.72
C PRO A 12 10.04 2.77 4.28
N LEU A 13 9.42 3.71 3.57
CA LEU A 13 8.96 3.54 2.17
C LEU A 13 10.07 3.85 1.16
N GLU A 14 11.21 3.19 1.30
CA GLU A 14 12.41 3.41 0.47
C GLU A 14 12.37 2.67 -0.87
N ASN A 15 13.14 3.18 -1.83
CA ASN A 15 13.25 2.61 -3.19
C ASN A 15 11.91 2.54 -3.93
N VAL A 16 11.07 3.57 -3.73
CA VAL A 16 9.77 3.71 -4.38
C VAL A 16 9.69 5.07 -5.08
N GLN A 17 9.27 5.09 -6.34
CA GLN A 17 8.94 6.31 -7.08
C GLN A 17 7.46 6.66 -6.86
N TRP A 18 7.11 7.94 -6.68
CA TRP A 18 5.77 8.33 -6.22
C TRP A 18 5.05 9.29 -7.16
N ILE A 19 3.73 9.15 -7.21
CA ILE A 19 2.78 10.20 -7.61
C ILE A 19 1.94 10.64 -6.40
N ASP A 20 1.52 11.91 -6.40
CA ASP A 20 0.60 12.47 -5.41
C ASP A 20 -0.85 12.06 -5.66
N GLY A 21 -1.77 12.52 -4.80
CA GLY A 21 -3.21 12.25 -4.92
C GLY A 21 -3.88 12.83 -6.18
N ASN A 22 -3.17 13.67 -6.95
CA ASN A 22 -3.63 14.24 -8.21
C ASN A 22 -2.96 13.59 -9.44
N GLY A 23 -2.10 12.60 -9.22
CA GLY A 23 -1.39 11.88 -10.26
C GLY A 23 -0.15 12.60 -10.80
N ASN A 24 0.38 13.57 -10.08
CA ASN A 24 1.64 14.24 -10.43
C ASN A 24 2.81 13.57 -9.71
N GLN A 25 3.95 13.44 -10.39
CA GLN A 25 5.16 12.94 -9.74
C GLN A 25 5.56 13.82 -8.55
N ARG A 26 6.03 13.18 -7.47
CA ARG A 26 6.46 13.85 -6.24
C ARG A 26 7.75 13.26 -5.69
N ASP A 27 8.31 13.94 -4.70
CA ASP A 27 9.42 13.44 -3.89
C ASP A 27 9.01 12.18 -3.10
N PRO A 28 9.97 11.39 -2.57
CA PRO A 28 9.67 10.18 -1.80
C PRO A 28 8.67 10.42 -0.66
N LEU A 29 7.72 9.49 -0.46
CA LEU A 29 6.75 9.54 0.63
C LEU A 29 7.36 9.03 1.93
N SER A 30 7.24 9.81 3.00
CA SER A 30 7.52 9.34 4.36
C SER A 30 6.25 8.82 5.05
N LEU A 31 6.41 7.95 6.06
CA LEU A 31 5.26 7.47 6.83
C LEU A 31 4.62 8.61 7.64
N GLU A 32 5.39 9.60 8.05
CA GLU A 32 4.93 10.77 8.80
C GLU A 32 4.00 11.66 7.97
N GLU A 33 4.23 11.77 6.66
CA GLU A 33 3.36 12.50 5.74
C GLU A 33 1.95 11.90 5.62
N LEU A 34 1.80 10.61 5.96
CA LEU A 34 0.50 9.95 6.04
C LEU A 34 -0.27 10.29 7.33
N GLY A 35 0.30 11.11 8.21
CA GLY A 35 -0.34 11.59 9.43
C GLY A 35 0.01 10.78 10.69
N THR A 36 -0.52 11.22 11.82
CA THR A 36 -0.20 10.64 13.14
C THR A 36 -1.08 9.46 13.53
N GLY A 37 -2.19 9.25 12.84
CA GLY A 37 -3.10 8.14 13.08
C GLY A 37 -2.62 6.81 12.50
N PHE A 38 -3.56 5.88 12.38
CA PHE A 38 -3.33 4.62 11.67
C PHE A 38 -2.95 4.89 10.22
N LYS A 39 -2.13 4.01 9.64
CA LYS A 39 -1.75 4.08 8.22
C LYS A 39 -2.06 2.74 7.57
N ILE A 40 -2.60 2.77 6.36
CA ILE A 40 -2.94 1.60 5.59
C ILE A 40 -2.15 1.65 4.28
N LEU A 41 -1.28 0.66 4.09
CA LEU A 41 -0.54 0.46 2.85
C LEU A 41 -1.20 -0.68 2.07
N TYR A 42 -1.39 -0.47 0.77
CA TYR A 42 -1.89 -1.49 -0.14
C TYR A 42 -0.86 -1.80 -1.22
N PHE A 43 -0.35 -3.03 -1.28
CA PHE A 43 0.56 -3.46 -2.32
C PHE A 43 -0.15 -4.26 -3.40
N PHE A 44 0.11 -3.92 -4.65
CA PHE A 44 -0.61 -4.44 -5.81
C PHE A 44 0.28 -4.61 -7.05
N GLN A 45 -0.28 -5.27 -8.06
CA GLN A 45 0.22 -5.24 -9.44
C GLN A 45 -0.96 -4.95 -10.35
N ASP A 46 -0.73 -4.20 -11.43
CA ASP A 46 -1.74 -3.81 -12.41
C ASP A 46 -2.34 -5.01 -13.15
N TRP A 47 -1.58 -6.09 -13.32
CA TRP A 47 -2.10 -7.29 -13.98
C TRP A 47 -2.77 -8.30 -13.02
N CYS A 48 -2.72 -8.03 -11.71
CA CYS A 48 -3.15 -9.01 -10.72
C CYS A 48 -4.68 -8.99 -10.59
N ALA A 49 -5.33 -10.05 -11.07
CA ALA A 49 -6.79 -10.18 -11.00
C ALA A 49 -7.32 -9.98 -9.57
N GLY A 50 -6.67 -10.57 -8.57
CA GLY A 50 -7.04 -10.42 -7.16
C GLY A 50 -6.93 -8.99 -6.64
N CYS A 51 -6.00 -8.20 -7.18
CA CYS A 51 -5.92 -6.77 -6.87
C CYS A 51 -7.18 -6.04 -7.35
N HIS A 52 -7.64 -6.33 -8.57
CA HIS A 52 -8.80 -5.65 -9.14
C HIS A 52 -10.14 -6.15 -8.62
N THR A 53 -10.26 -7.44 -8.28
CA THR A 53 -11.53 -8.03 -7.81
C THR A 53 -11.73 -7.93 -6.31
N HIS A 54 -10.65 -7.78 -5.53
CA HIS A 54 -10.72 -7.73 -4.07
C HIS A 54 -9.93 -6.57 -3.46
N GLY A 55 -8.66 -6.40 -3.83
CA GLY A 55 -7.78 -5.41 -3.21
C GLY A 55 -8.25 -3.96 -3.35
N PHE A 56 -8.40 -3.47 -4.58
CA PHE A 56 -8.90 -2.12 -4.82
C PHE A 56 -10.31 -1.87 -4.24
N PRO A 57 -11.29 -2.78 -4.39
CA PRO A 57 -12.57 -2.67 -3.68
C PRO A 57 -12.42 -2.52 -2.16
N THR A 58 -11.58 -3.33 -1.52
CA THR A 58 -11.28 -3.20 -0.08
C THR A 58 -10.68 -1.82 0.24
N LEU A 59 -9.71 -1.35 -0.56
CA LEU A 59 -9.09 -0.04 -0.35
C LEU A 59 -10.07 1.12 -0.49
N VAL A 60 -10.97 1.07 -1.48
CA VAL A 60 -12.04 2.06 -1.67
C VAL A 60 -12.93 2.12 -0.44
N THR A 61 -13.45 0.97 0.03
CA THR A 61 -14.30 0.91 1.23
C THR A 61 -13.60 1.51 2.45
N LEU A 62 -12.31 1.21 2.64
CA LEU A 62 -11.54 1.75 3.77
C LEU A 62 -11.36 3.26 3.65
N LEU A 63 -10.99 3.77 2.47
CA LEU A 63 -10.77 5.19 2.26
C LEU A 63 -12.07 6.01 2.45
N GLU A 64 -13.19 5.53 1.92
CA GLU A 64 -14.50 6.19 2.07
C GLU A 64 -14.95 6.31 3.53
N ASN A 65 -14.64 5.31 4.36
CA ASN A 65 -15.11 5.24 5.74
C ASN A 65 -14.13 5.80 6.77
N LEU A 66 -12.83 5.86 6.45
CA LEU A 66 -11.77 6.21 7.40
C LEU A 66 -10.89 7.38 6.95
N GLY A 67 -10.95 7.80 5.68
CA GLY A 67 -10.10 8.87 5.13
C GLY A 67 -10.29 10.23 5.84
N ASN A 68 -11.48 10.52 6.34
CA ASN A 68 -11.77 11.71 7.15
C ASN A 68 -11.60 11.50 8.66
N LYS A 69 -11.15 10.32 9.10
CA LYS A 69 -10.97 9.93 10.50
C LYS A 69 -9.50 9.88 10.92
N GLY A 70 -8.64 10.58 10.18
CA GLY A 70 -7.19 10.65 10.48
C GLY A 70 -6.42 9.37 10.17
N VAL A 71 -6.97 8.48 9.33
CA VAL A 71 -6.23 7.32 8.80
C VAL A 71 -5.52 7.72 7.50
N GLY A 72 -4.22 7.47 7.45
CA GLY A 72 -3.38 7.71 6.27
C GLY A 72 -3.39 6.53 5.30
N PHE A 73 -3.25 6.81 4.01
CA PHE A 73 -3.34 5.80 2.96
C PHE A 73 -2.25 5.98 1.90
N ALA A 74 -1.69 4.87 1.44
CA ALA A 74 -0.86 4.82 0.24
C ALA A 74 -1.03 3.47 -0.47
N ALA A 75 -0.96 3.47 -1.79
CA ALA A 75 -0.87 2.25 -2.58
C ALA A 75 0.52 2.13 -3.21
N VAL A 76 1.08 0.93 -3.33
CA VAL A 76 2.38 0.68 -3.96
C VAL A 76 2.26 -0.47 -4.95
N GLN A 77 2.54 -0.19 -6.22
CA GLN A 77 2.70 -1.20 -7.25
C GLN A 77 4.06 -1.89 -7.06
N THR A 78 4.04 -3.13 -6.58
CA THR A 78 5.25 -3.92 -6.33
C THR A 78 5.54 -4.86 -7.49
N VAL A 79 6.57 -4.55 -8.26
CA VAL A 79 6.85 -5.20 -9.55
C VAL A 79 7.90 -6.28 -9.39
N PHE A 80 7.46 -7.47 -9.02
CA PHE A 80 8.33 -8.67 -8.93
C PHE A 80 8.18 -9.60 -10.15
N GLU A 81 7.25 -9.28 -11.05
CA GLU A 81 6.98 -9.99 -12.31
C GLU A 81 6.25 -9.06 -13.30
N GLY A 82 6.33 -9.38 -14.60
CA GLY A 82 5.62 -8.64 -15.66
C GLY A 82 5.94 -7.15 -15.70
N SER A 83 7.23 -6.77 -15.69
CA SER A 83 7.67 -5.37 -15.65
C SER A 83 7.27 -4.55 -16.88
N ASP A 84 7.03 -5.22 -18.01
CA ASP A 84 6.50 -4.64 -19.24
C ASP A 84 5.02 -4.23 -19.14
N VAL A 85 4.27 -4.85 -18.23
CA VAL A 85 2.85 -4.54 -17.97
C VAL A 85 2.70 -3.62 -16.77
N ASN A 86 3.44 -3.91 -15.70
CA ASN A 86 3.43 -3.16 -14.44
C ASN A 86 4.33 -1.91 -14.52
N THR A 87 4.07 -1.03 -15.48
CA THR A 87 4.85 0.20 -15.68
C THR A 87 4.45 1.31 -14.71
N PHE A 88 5.28 2.36 -14.59
CA PHE A 88 5.00 3.53 -13.76
C PHE A 88 3.68 4.25 -14.15
N ASP A 89 3.34 4.30 -15.44
CA ASP A 89 2.14 5.00 -15.91
C ASP A 89 0.83 4.35 -15.40
N ARG A 90 0.87 3.05 -15.06
CA ARG A 90 -0.27 2.33 -14.46
C ARG A 90 -0.69 2.87 -13.11
N LEU A 91 0.19 3.58 -12.40
CA LEU A 91 -0.17 4.22 -11.14
C LEU A 91 -1.34 5.19 -11.33
N ARG A 92 -1.21 6.12 -12.28
CA ARG A 92 -2.23 7.15 -12.54
C ARG A 92 -3.50 6.54 -13.14
N GLU A 93 -3.37 5.53 -13.99
CA GLU A 93 -4.53 4.82 -14.54
C GLU A 93 -5.35 4.13 -13.44
N ASN A 94 -4.70 3.42 -12.52
CA ASN A 94 -5.39 2.77 -11.40
C ASN A 94 -5.97 3.79 -10.41
N GLN A 95 -5.23 4.87 -10.12
CA GLN A 95 -5.71 5.97 -9.30
C GLN A 95 -7.03 6.53 -9.87
N SER A 96 -7.08 6.79 -11.18
CA SER A 96 -8.27 7.27 -11.86
C SER A 96 -9.38 6.23 -11.94
N ARG A 97 -9.05 4.96 -12.21
CA ARG A 97 -10.01 3.86 -12.35
C ARG A 97 -10.84 3.64 -11.08
N TYR A 98 -10.21 3.82 -9.93
CA TYR A 98 -10.82 3.59 -8.62
C TYR A 98 -11.16 4.87 -7.86
N GLY A 99 -10.93 6.05 -8.44
CA GLY A 99 -11.25 7.34 -7.82
C GLY A 99 -10.47 7.62 -6.53
N LEU A 100 -9.23 7.16 -6.45
CA LEU A 100 -8.44 7.17 -5.22
C LEU A 100 -7.51 8.39 -5.15
N GLY A 101 -7.92 9.45 -4.44
CA GLY A 101 -7.11 10.67 -4.25
C GLY A 101 -5.97 10.55 -3.23
N ILE A 102 -5.19 9.47 -3.28
CA ILE A 102 -4.08 9.17 -2.35
C ILE A 102 -2.76 8.97 -3.11
N PRO A 103 -1.59 9.05 -2.44
CA PRO A 103 -0.31 8.75 -3.08
C PRO A 103 -0.21 7.31 -3.56
N PHE A 104 0.33 7.14 -4.77
CA PHE A 104 0.63 5.85 -5.38
C PHE A 104 2.14 5.74 -5.63
N GLY A 105 2.73 4.60 -5.27
CA GLY A 105 4.14 4.32 -5.42
C GLY A 105 4.41 3.21 -6.43
N HIS A 106 5.55 3.24 -7.11
CA HIS A 106 6.06 2.18 -7.97
C HIS A 106 7.38 1.68 -7.39
N ALA A 107 7.42 0.41 -7.03
CA ALA A 107 8.59 -0.27 -6.51
C ALA A 107 8.99 -1.40 -7.46
N ALA A 108 10.22 -1.38 -7.94
CA ALA A 108 10.81 -2.40 -8.80
C ALA A 108 12.18 -2.83 -8.22
N PRO A 109 12.68 -4.04 -8.54
CA PRO A 109 14.04 -4.45 -8.20
C PRO A 109 15.06 -3.47 -8.75
N VAL A 110 16.17 -3.28 -8.05
CA VAL A 110 17.23 -2.40 -8.55
C VAL A 110 17.96 -3.11 -9.69
N GLU A 111 17.93 -2.51 -10.88
CA GLU A 111 18.61 -3.05 -12.05
C GLU A 111 20.11 -3.28 -11.78
N GLY A 112 20.63 -4.42 -12.26
CA GLY A 112 22.05 -4.75 -12.14
C GLY A 112 22.49 -5.28 -10.77
N ARG A 113 21.60 -5.39 -9.77
CA ARG A 113 21.91 -5.98 -8.44
C ARG A 113 21.57 -7.46 -8.30
N GLY A 114 20.92 -8.05 -9.31
CA GLY A 114 20.49 -9.46 -9.27
C GLY A 114 19.28 -9.73 -8.37
N GLU A 115 18.70 -8.68 -7.79
CA GLU A 115 17.45 -8.71 -7.04
C GLU A 115 16.30 -9.06 -7.99
N THR A 116 15.42 -9.97 -7.58
CA THR A 116 14.24 -10.37 -8.36
C THR A 116 12.94 -9.80 -7.81
N VAL A 117 12.98 -9.22 -6.61
CA VAL A 117 11.84 -8.60 -5.94
C VAL A 117 12.20 -7.17 -5.49
N PRO A 118 11.24 -6.24 -5.45
CA PRO A 118 11.46 -4.90 -4.89
C PRO A 118 11.87 -4.95 -3.42
N ALA A 119 12.80 -4.08 -3.00
CA ALA A 119 13.29 -4.00 -1.62
C ALA A 119 12.17 -3.81 -0.57
N ILE A 120 11.10 -3.08 -0.92
CA ILE A 120 9.95 -2.90 -0.03
C ILE A 120 9.21 -4.21 0.26
N MET A 121 9.18 -5.15 -0.68
CA MET A 121 8.58 -6.47 -0.45
C MET A 121 9.39 -7.30 0.54
N GLU A 122 10.73 -7.19 0.48
CA GLU A 122 11.62 -7.85 1.44
C GLU A 122 11.48 -7.23 2.84
N ALA A 123 11.44 -5.90 2.91
CA ALA A 123 11.32 -5.16 4.16
C ALA A 123 10.04 -5.51 4.95
N PHE A 124 8.91 -5.61 4.24
CA PHE A 124 7.62 -6.03 4.84
C PHE A 124 7.40 -7.55 4.82
N GLN A 125 8.35 -8.33 4.28
CA GLN A 125 8.25 -9.79 4.14
C GLN A 125 6.94 -10.25 3.47
N THR A 126 6.51 -9.51 2.45
CA THR A 126 5.23 -9.74 1.78
C THR A 126 5.25 -11.03 0.97
N GLY A 127 4.11 -11.71 0.88
CA GLY A 127 3.98 -12.98 0.16
C GLY A 127 3.61 -12.85 -1.32
N GLY A 128 3.35 -11.64 -1.83
CA GLY A 128 2.81 -11.40 -3.18
C GLY A 128 1.80 -10.26 -3.17
N THR A 129 0.88 -10.25 -4.15
CA THR A 129 -0.22 -9.27 -4.27
C THR A 129 -1.57 -9.96 -4.50
N PRO A 130 -2.71 -9.37 -4.06
CA PRO A 130 -2.85 -8.16 -3.26
C PRO A 130 -2.32 -8.35 -1.83
N TRP A 131 -1.84 -7.27 -1.21
CA TRP A 131 -1.33 -7.34 0.15
C TRP A 131 -1.62 -6.06 0.90
N PHE A 132 -2.01 -6.16 2.18
CA PHE A 132 -2.31 -5.02 3.02
C PHE A 132 -1.42 -5.00 4.24
N VAL A 133 -1.01 -3.80 4.64
CA VAL A 133 -0.33 -3.53 5.90
C VAL A 133 -1.11 -2.45 6.65
N VAL A 134 -1.38 -2.69 7.93
CA VAL A 134 -1.94 -1.66 8.83
C VAL A 134 -0.90 -1.34 9.89
N ILE A 135 -0.58 -0.06 10.01
CA ILE A 135 0.41 0.48 10.94
C ILE A 135 -0.34 1.31 11.98
N ALA A 136 -0.12 1.01 13.26
CA ALA A 136 -0.68 1.74 14.38
C ALA A 136 -0.02 3.13 14.55
N PRO A 137 -0.65 4.04 15.31
CA PRO A 137 -0.08 5.37 15.60
C PRO A 137 1.32 5.35 16.23
N ASP A 138 1.68 4.27 16.94
CA ASP A 138 3.00 4.07 17.55
C ASP A 138 4.06 3.57 16.54
N GLY A 139 3.70 3.42 15.27
CA GLY A 139 4.57 2.97 14.18
C GLY A 139 4.72 1.46 14.07
N ARG A 140 4.01 0.66 14.88
CA ARG A 140 4.06 -0.82 14.78
C ARG A 140 3.07 -1.36 13.75
N VAL A 141 3.47 -2.41 13.05
CA VAL A 141 2.60 -3.17 12.16
C VAL A 141 1.64 -4.02 12.98
N VAL A 142 0.34 -3.80 12.82
CA VAL A 142 -0.73 -4.53 13.53
C VAL A 142 -1.52 -5.48 12.63
N TYR A 143 -1.37 -5.35 11.31
CA TYR A 143 -1.89 -6.31 10.34
C TYR A 143 -0.96 -6.34 9.12
N ASP A 144 -0.76 -7.54 8.55
CA ASP A 144 0.18 -7.76 7.44
C ASP A 144 -0.21 -9.03 6.67
N GLY A 145 -0.91 -8.90 5.53
CA GLY A 145 -1.39 -10.08 4.81
C GLY A 145 -2.33 -9.85 3.62
N PHE A 146 -2.64 -10.94 2.93
CA PHE A 146 -3.43 -10.98 1.69
C PHE A 146 -4.90 -10.55 1.81
N ARG A 147 -5.54 -10.76 2.97
CA ARG A 147 -7.01 -10.59 3.13
C ARG A 147 -7.34 -9.70 4.30
N LEU A 148 -7.63 -8.45 4.00
CA LEU A 148 -8.10 -7.49 4.99
C LEU A 148 -9.63 -7.39 4.92
N GLU A 149 -10.29 -7.73 6.02
CA GLU A 149 -11.73 -7.62 6.17
C GLU A 149 -12.11 -6.15 6.41
N ALA A 150 -12.52 -5.45 5.34
CA ALA A 150 -12.74 -4.00 5.36
C ALA A 150 -13.74 -3.58 6.46
N ASP A 151 -14.92 -4.20 6.50
CA ASP A 151 -15.98 -3.82 7.43
C ASP A 151 -15.58 -4.01 8.90
N ALA A 152 -14.85 -5.09 9.18
CA ALA A 152 -14.33 -5.37 10.52
C ALA A 152 -13.32 -4.30 10.94
N LEU A 153 -12.41 -3.90 10.04
CA LEU A 153 -11.44 -2.85 10.32
C LEU A 153 -12.13 -1.47 10.45
N VAL A 154 -13.09 -1.16 9.60
CA VAL A 154 -13.90 0.06 9.69
C VAL A 154 -14.61 0.13 11.03
N HIS A 155 -15.19 -0.98 11.51
CA HIS A 155 -15.83 -1.01 12.81
C HIS A 155 -14.81 -0.79 13.95
N ALA A 156 -13.68 -1.49 13.91
CA ALA A 156 -12.63 -1.39 14.92
C ALA A 156 -12.03 0.03 15.02
N LEU A 157 -11.68 0.63 13.88
CA LEU A 157 -11.07 1.96 13.84
C LEU A 157 -12.12 3.08 13.95
N GLY A 158 -13.31 2.88 13.39
CA GLY A 158 -14.41 3.84 13.45
C GLY A 158 -14.96 4.07 14.85
N ALA A 159 -14.92 3.06 15.72
CA ALA A 159 -15.25 3.17 17.14
C ALA A 159 -14.13 3.84 17.98
N SER A 160 -12.92 3.93 17.43
CA SER A 160 -11.73 4.46 18.09
C SER A 160 -11.50 5.97 17.85
N VAL A 161 -12.29 6.60 16.98
CA VAL A 161 -12.17 8.01 16.56
C VAL A 161 -13.45 8.81 16.90
N GLY A 162 -14.18 8.39 17.93
CA GLY A 162 -15.37 9.08 18.47
C GLY A 162 -15.09 9.74 19.80
#